data_AF-A0A507WJJ4-F1
#
_entry.id   AF-A0A507WJJ4-F1
#
_cell.length_a   1.000
_cell.length_b   1.000
_cell.length_c   1.000
_cell.angle_alpha   90.00
_cell.angle_beta   90.00
_cell.angle_gamma   90.00
#
_symmetry.space_group_name_H-M   'P 1'
#
loop_
_entity.id
_entity.type
_entity.pdbx_description
1 polymer ?
#
loop_
_entity_poly.entity_id
_entity_poly.type
_entity_poly.pdbx_seq_one_letter_code
_entity_poly.pdbx_strand_id
1 'polypeptide(L)' 'MSITLTNVDPRTIHQQILQLEHIHRDLLAADSTEANTIASTLTLLHQIEEEVRHKARVEHNHAA' A
#
# COMPACT_ATOMS: atom_id res chain seq x y z
N MET A 1 9.07 6.24 13.97
CA MET A 1 9.35 4.81 13.75
C MET A 1 9.61 4.66 12.24
N SER A 2 10.79 4.23 11.82
CA SER A 2 11.12 4.06 10.39
C SER A 2 10.99 2.58 10.05
N ILE A 3 10.15 2.24 9.07
CA ILE A 3 9.99 0.85 8.59
C ILE A 3 10.92 0.69 7.39
N THR A 4 11.99 -0.08 7.54
CA THR A 4 12.90 -0.39 6.44
C THR A 4 12.40 -1.63 5.71
N LEU A 5 11.65 -1.43 4.62
CA LEU A 5 11.18 -2.50 3.75
C LEU A 5 12.31 -2.93 2.81
N THR A 6 12.79 -4.16 2.97
CA THR A 6 13.73 -4.82 2.05
C THR A 6 13.03 -6.00 1.39
N ASN A 7 13.21 -6.17 0.08
CA ASN A 7 12.66 -7.27 -0.73
C ASN A 7 11.12 -7.33 -0.87
N VAL A 8 10.43 -6.19 -0.86
CA VAL A 8 8.99 -6.17 -1.17
C VAL A 8 8.79 -5.83 -2.63
N ASP A 9 8.14 -6.72 -3.39
CA ASP A 9 7.75 -6.46 -4.77
C ASP A 9 6.58 -5.45 -4.81
N PRO A 10 6.77 -4.23 -5.36
CA PRO A 10 5.71 -3.23 -5.41
C PRO A 10 4.49 -3.68 -6.22
N ARG A 11 4.64 -4.62 -7.17
CA ARG A 11 3.49 -5.18 -7.89
C ARG A 11 2.60 -6.01 -6.97
N THR A 12 3.20 -6.78 -6.08
CA THR A 12 2.47 -7.59 -5.09
C THR A 12 1.72 -6.70 -4.11
N ILE A 13 2.35 -5.63 -3.61
CA ILE A 13 1.67 -4.63 -2.74
C ILE A 13 0.46 -4.03 -3.47
N HIS A 14 0.64 -3.60 -4.72
CA HIS A 14 -0.43 -2.98 -5.49
C HIS A 14 -1.64 -3.90 -5.66
N GLN A 15 -1.42 -5.19 -5.92
CA GLN A 15 -2.51 -6.16 -6.03
C GLN A 15 -3.27 -6.33 -4.73
N GLN A 16 -2.57 -6.35 -3.59
CA GLN A 16 -3.19 -6.44 -2.27
C GLN A 16 -4.00 -5.18 -1.92
N ILE A 17 -3.50 -4.00 -2.32
CA ILE A 17 -4.24 -2.74 -2.20
C ILE A 17 -5.57 -2.83 -2.96
N LEU A 18 -5.55 -3.24 -4.24
CA LEU A 18 -6.77 -3.33 -5.06
C LEU A 18 -7.80 -4.29 -4.47
N GLN A 19 -7.35 -5.42 -3.92
CA GLN A 19 -8.22 -6.37 -3.23
C GLN A 19 -8.83 -5.75 -1.97
N LEU A 20 -8.01 -5.07 -1.18
CA LEU A 20 -8.45 -4.45 0.07
C LEU A 20 -9.39 -3.26 -0.16
N GLU A 21 -9.20 -2.49 -1.23
CA GLU A 21 -10.12 -1.45 -1.67
C GLU A 21 -11.49 -2.00 -2.05
N HIS A 22 -11.52 -3.18 -2.69
CA HIS A 22 -12.79 -3.85 -3.00
C HIS A 22 -13.54 -4.23 -1.73
N ILE A 23 -12.86 -4.87 -0.78
CA ILE A 23 -13.42 -5.25 0.52
C ILE A 23 -13.89 -3.99 1.28
N HIS A 24 -13.10 -2.92 1.25
CA HIS A 24 -13.46 -1.65 1.88
C HIS A 24 -14.77 -1.09 1.32
N ARG A 25 -14.92 -1.07 -0.02
CA ARG A 25 -16.14 -0.60 -0.68
C ARG A 25 -17.37 -1.42 -0.27
N ASP A 26 -17.21 -2.73 -0.15
CA ASP A 26 -18.31 -3.61 0.27
C ASP A 26 -18.72 -3.35 1.73
N LEU A 27 -17.75 -3.01 2.59
CA LEU A 27 -17.97 -2.71 4.02
C LEU A 27 -18.45 -1.28 4.29
N LEU A 28 -18.18 -0.33 3.40
CA LEU A 28 -18.69 1.05 3.52
C LEU A 28 -20.23 1.11 3.57
N ALA A 29 -20.91 0.14 2.97
CA ALA A 29 -22.36 0.02 3.06
C ALA A 29 -22.88 -0.26 4.49
N ALA A 30 -22.01 -0.73 5.39
CA ALA A 30 -22.35 -1.13 6.76
C ALA A 30 -21.88 -0.13 7.85
N ASP A 31 -21.24 0.98 7.47
CA ASP A 31 -20.70 2.03 8.37
C ASP A 31 -20.02 1.46 9.64
N SER A 32 -19.06 0.56 9.42
CA SER A 32 -18.48 -0.27 10.48
C SER A 32 -17.07 0.18 10.92
N THR A 33 -16.66 -0.21 12.13
CA THR A 33 -15.31 0.07 12.64
C THR A 33 -14.24 -0.63 11.81
N GLU A 34 -14.58 -1.78 11.22
CA GLU A 34 -13.75 -2.52 10.29
C GLU A 34 -13.49 -1.72 9.01
N ALA A 35 -14.51 -1.02 8.46
CA ALA A 35 -14.33 -0.16 7.30
C ALA A 35 -13.31 0.97 7.58
N ASN A 36 -13.42 1.63 8.74
CA ASN A 36 -12.47 2.67 9.16
C ASN A 36 -11.04 2.12 9.37
N THR A 37 -10.94 0.91 9.92
CA THR A 37 -9.65 0.22 10.08
C THR A 37 -9.02 -0.05 8.72
N ILE A 38 -9.81 -0.58 7.78
CA ILE A 38 -9.35 -0.87 6.42
C ILE A 38 -8.95 0.41 5.68
N ALA A 39 -9.69 1.51 5.82
CA ALA A 39 -9.32 2.81 5.25
C ALA A 39 -7.94 3.28 5.74
N SER A 40 -7.68 3.12 7.05
CA SER A 40 -6.38 3.45 7.65
C SER A 40 -5.26 2.55 7.12
N THR A 41 -5.53 1.24 7.00
CA THR A 41 -4.58 0.28 6.42
C THR A 41 -4.27 0.60 4.95
N LEU A 42 -5.28 0.91 4.13
CA LEU A 42 -5.11 1.30 2.73
C LEU A 42 -4.24 2.55 2.59
N THR A 43 -4.42 3.53 3.48
CA THR A 43 -3.58 4.74 3.50
C THR A 43 -2.12 4.40 3.73
N LEU A 44 -1.82 3.54 4.70
CA LEU A 44 -0.45 3.09 4.98
C LEU A 44 0.15 2.27 3.84
N LEU A 45 -0.63 1.39 3.23
CA LEU A 45 -0.17 0.56 2.11
C LEU A 45 0.17 1.38 0.88
N HIS A 46 -0.63 2.41 0.55
CA HIS A 46 -0.31 3.33 -0.54
C HIS A 46 1.00 4.10 -0.29
N GLN A 47 1.24 4.54 0.94
CA GLN A 47 2.50 5.21 1.32
C GLN A 47 3.70 4.27 1.17
N ILE A 48 3.53 3.01 1.60
CA ILE A 48 4.54 1.96 1.45
C ILE A 48 4.82 1.69 -0.04
N GLU A 49 3.78 1.53 -0.85
CA GLU A 49 3.92 1.29 -2.29
C GLU A 49 4.70 2.41 -2.97
N GLU A 50 4.37 3.67 -2.68
CA GLU A 50 5.06 4.80 -3.27
C GLU A 50 6.52 4.88 -2.84
N GLU A 51 6.83 4.66 -1.55
CA GLU A 51 8.21 4.65 -1.06
C GLU A 51 9.06 3.56 -1.73
N VAL A 52 8.49 2.35 -1.90
CA VAL A 52 9.18 1.24 -2.58
C VAL A 52 9.43 1.58 -4.05
N ARG A 53 8.42 2.12 -4.75
CA ARG A 53 8.58 2.55 -6.15
C ARG A 53 9.57 3.70 -6.29
N HIS A 54 9.57 4.65 -5.36
CA HIS A 54 10.49 5.76 -5.33
C HIS A 54 11.93 5.28 -5.21
N LYS A 55 12.22 4.39 -4.25
CA LYS A 55 13.55 3.79 -4.08
C LYS A 55 14.03 3.08 -5.35
N ALA A 56 13.17 2.28 -5.98
CA ALA A 56 13.52 1.59 -7.22
C ALA A 56 13.87 2.58 -8.37
N ARG A 57 13.15 3.70 -8.48
CA ARG A 57 13.48 4.76 -9.46
C ARG A 57 14.81 5.43 -9.16
N VAL A 58 15.08 5.72 -7.89
CA VAL A 58 16.34 6.34 -7.45
C VAL A 58 17.52 5.40 -7.72
N GLU A 59 17.42 4.13 -7.36
CA GLU A 59 18.46 3.13 -7.60
C GLU A 59 18.74 2.95 -9.10
N HIS A 60 17.69 2.89 -9.93
CA HIS A 60 17.85 2.79 -11.38
C HIS A 60 18.57 4.01 -11.98
N ASN A 61 18.26 5.22 -11.51
CA ASN A 61 18.90 6.44 -11.97
C ASN A 61 20.36 6.59 -11.50
N HIS A 62 20.77 5.93 -10.41
CA HIS A 62 22.17 5.92 -9.96
C HIS A 62 23.00 4.84 -10.66
N ALA A 63 22.35 3.84 -11.27
CA ALA A 63 23.00 2.73 -11.99
C ALA A 63 23.13 2.97 -13.51
N ALA A 64 22.54 4.04 -14.04
CA ALA A 64 22.59 4.47 -15.44
C ALA A 64 23.64 5.57 -15.66
#